data_AF-A0A523N886-F1
#
_entry.id   AF-A0A523N886-F1
#
_cell.length_a   1.000
_cell.length_b   1.000
_cell.length_c   1.000
_cell.angle_alpha   90.00
_cell.angle_beta   90.00
_cell.angle_gamma   90.00
#
_symmetry.space_group_name_H-M   'P 1'
#
loop_
_entity.id
_entity.type
_entity.pdbx_description
1 polymer ?
#
loop_
_entity_poly.entity_id
_entity_poly.type
_entity_poly.pdbx_seq_one_letter_code
_entity_poly.pdbx_strand_id
1 'polypeptide(L)'
;MRTILNAAIFGLVATTLTACSPVATFPSDTRALNPYSVANEPVPTLIAEAVNYACSMYDPDGDPAINLPAGTSILLYRKVIDRLGDGHPQLDPNEPAFSIVKVRARGIDAEVDLFIPNIDGSHSLATLTFRREFRKYVHIRTKWWDTGEQVPPVNYVILERHEADQVPLDDGPVEQPVLAHD
;
A
#
# COMPACT_ATOMS: atom_id res chain seq x y z
N MET A 1 -21.50 51.41 45.16
CA MET A 1 -20.21 51.88 44.62
C MET A 1 -19.22 50.74 44.78
N ARG A 2 -18.84 50.05 43.68
CA ARG A 2 -17.51 50.16 43.01
C ARG A 2 -16.36 49.90 44.02
N THR A 3 -15.41 48.98 43.89
CA THR A 3 -14.92 48.01 42.87
C THR A 3 -13.72 47.30 43.56
N ILE A 4 -13.34 46.03 43.30
CA ILE A 4 -12.09 45.59 42.61
C ILE A 4 -11.37 44.43 43.37
N LEU A 5 -10.89 43.42 42.60
CA LEU A 5 -9.78 42.45 42.82
C LEU A 5 -9.89 41.42 43.98
N ASN A 6 -9.65 40.12 43.81
CA ASN A 6 -8.52 39.49 43.12
C ASN A 6 -8.89 38.16 42.45
N ALA A 7 -8.40 38.02 41.23
CA ALA A 7 -8.38 36.81 40.42
C ALA A 7 -7.17 35.92 40.77
N ALA A 8 -7.16 34.73 40.16
CA ALA A 8 -6.01 33.86 39.91
C ALA A 8 -5.70 32.73 40.91
N ILE A 9 -6.52 31.67 40.90
CA ILE A 9 -6.02 30.28 40.96
C ILE A 9 -6.86 29.43 39.99
N PHE A 10 -6.57 29.51 38.70
CA PHE A 10 -7.01 28.52 37.70
C PHE A 10 -5.79 28.16 36.86
N GLY A 11 -4.84 27.48 37.50
CA GLY A 11 -3.71 26.85 36.84
C GLY A 11 -4.08 25.42 36.43
N LEU A 12 -5.05 25.24 35.54
CA LEU A 12 -5.22 23.97 34.85
C LEU A 12 -4.40 24.07 33.55
N VAL A 13 -3.22 23.46 33.58
CA VAL A 13 -2.33 23.27 32.44
C VAL A 13 -3.12 22.51 31.36
N ALA A 14 -3.71 23.23 30.43
CA ALA A 14 -4.23 22.68 29.19
C ALA A 14 -3.03 22.39 28.28
N THR A 15 -2.40 21.23 28.48
CA THR A 15 -1.43 20.68 27.54
C THR A 15 -2.19 20.41 26.24
N THR A 16 -2.09 21.35 25.31
CA THR A 16 -2.60 21.22 23.96
C THR A 16 -1.92 20.03 23.31
N LEU A 17 -2.59 18.88 23.34
CA LEU A 17 -2.34 17.74 22.48
C LEU A 17 -2.68 18.17 21.05
N THR A 18 -1.82 19.00 20.44
CA THR A 18 -1.71 19.07 18.98
C THR A 18 -1.12 17.74 18.53
N ALA A 19 -1.93 16.69 18.60
CA ALA A 19 -1.63 15.42 17.99
C ALA A 19 -1.71 15.65 16.49
N CYS A 20 -0.55 15.80 15.84
CA CYS A 20 -0.47 15.63 14.41
C CYS A 20 -1.02 14.24 14.10
N SER A 21 -2.24 14.17 13.55
CA SER A 21 -2.79 12.90 13.08
C SER A 21 -1.77 12.30 12.12
N PRO A 22 -1.36 11.04 12.30
CA PRO A 22 -0.43 10.41 11.37
C PRO A 22 -1.04 10.48 9.97
N VAL A 23 -0.29 11.06 9.04
CA VAL A 23 -0.64 11.13 7.63
C VAL A 23 0.22 10.12 6.90
N ALA A 24 -0.39 9.11 6.29
CA ALA A 24 0.27 8.27 5.31
C ALA A 24 -0.15 8.74 3.91
N THR A 25 0.80 8.91 3.01
CA THR A 25 0.53 9.22 1.60
C THR A 25 1.44 8.38 0.73
N PHE A 26 0.85 7.69 -0.24
CA PHE A 26 1.52 6.78 -1.16
C PHE A 26 1.00 7.00 -2.59
N PRO A 27 1.83 7.14 -3.62
CA PRO A 27 3.26 7.41 -3.49
C PRO A 27 3.47 8.73 -2.73
N SER A 28 4.62 8.86 -2.07
CA SER A 28 4.90 10.05 -1.27
C SER A 28 5.21 11.25 -2.16
N ASP A 29 4.57 12.39 -1.90
CA ASP A 29 4.86 13.63 -2.63
C ASP A 29 6.28 14.17 -2.31
N THR A 30 6.89 13.69 -1.23
CA THR A 30 8.28 13.96 -0.86
C THR A 30 9.16 12.76 -1.19
N ARG A 31 10.34 13.02 -1.78
CA ARG A 31 11.29 12.01 -2.28
C ARG A 31 11.95 11.13 -1.19
N ALA A 32 11.55 11.29 0.08
CA ALA A 32 12.33 10.85 1.24
C ALA A 32 11.66 9.76 2.12
N LEU A 33 10.59 9.10 1.65
CA LEU A 33 10.06 7.96 2.40
C LEU A 33 10.76 6.67 2.01
N ASN A 34 11.21 5.96 3.05
CA ASN A 34 11.75 4.62 2.93
C ASN A 34 10.66 3.69 2.37
N PRO A 35 10.86 2.97 1.26
CA PRO A 35 9.86 2.03 0.72
C PRO A 35 9.41 0.98 1.75
N TYR A 36 10.26 0.65 2.73
CA TYR A 36 9.88 -0.23 3.85
C TYR A 36 8.81 0.38 4.75
N SER A 37 8.70 1.72 4.88
CA SER A 37 7.63 2.35 5.67
C SER A 37 6.29 2.31 4.95
N VAL A 38 6.30 2.38 3.62
CA VAL A 38 5.08 2.31 2.79
C VAL A 38 4.53 0.88 2.74
N ALA A 39 5.38 -0.13 2.82
CA ALA A 39 4.96 -1.51 2.97
C ALA A 39 4.30 -1.81 4.34
N ASN A 40 4.24 -0.84 5.27
CA ASN A 40 3.60 -1.01 6.56
C ASN A 40 2.18 -0.43 6.57
N GLU A 41 1.40 -0.83 7.57
CA GLU A 41 0.04 -0.33 7.75
C GLU A 41 -0.01 1.20 7.83
N PRO A 42 -1.06 1.85 7.29
CA PRO A 42 -2.30 1.25 6.77
C PRO A 42 -2.31 0.99 5.25
N VAL A 43 -1.23 1.28 4.52
CA VAL A 43 -1.21 1.31 3.06
C VAL A 43 -1.60 -0.02 2.39
N PRO A 44 -0.97 -1.17 2.70
CA PRO A 44 -1.32 -2.43 2.03
C PRO A 44 -2.78 -2.83 2.29
N THR A 45 -3.30 -2.54 3.49
CA THR A 45 -4.71 -2.81 3.82
C THR A 45 -5.65 -1.92 3.03
N LEU A 46 -5.39 -0.61 2.95
CA LEU A 46 -6.23 0.31 2.18
C LEU A 46 -6.25 -0.02 0.68
N ILE A 47 -5.12 -0.43 0.11
CA ILE A 47 -5.06 -0.88 -1.28
C ILE A 47 -5.93 -2.12 -1.47
N ALA A 48 -5.77 -3.13 -0.61
CA ALA A 48 -6.54 -4.37 -0.71
C ALA A 48 -8.05 -4.12 -0.54
N GLU A 49 -8.46 -3.30 0.43
CA GLU A 49 -9.87 -2.93 0.64
C GLU A 49 -10.45 -2.14 -0.54
N ALA A 50 -9.66 -1.26 -1.16
CA ALA A 50 -10.08 -0.53 -2.36
C ALA A 50 -10.30 -1.45 -3.56
N VAL A 51 -9.36 -2.38 -3.79
CA VAL A 51 -9.47 -3.36 -4.88
C VAL A 51 -10.62 -4.32 -4.61
N ASN A 52 -10.76 -4.88 -3.40
CA ASN A 52 -11.88 -5.76 -3.04
C ASN A 52 -13.23 -5.09 -3.23
N TYR A 53 -13.37 -3.83 -2.78
CA TYR A 53 -14.59 -3.07 -3.00
C TYR A 53 -14.87 -2.90 -4.50
N ALA A 54 -13.88 -2.47 -5.29
CA ALA A 54 -14.06 -2.26 -6.71
C ALA A 54 -14.36 -3.57 -7.46
N CYS A 55 -13.64 -4.65 -7.17
CA CYS A 55 -13.86 -5.99 -7.72
C CYS A 55 -15.30 -6.47 -7.44
N SER A 56 -15.76 -6.38 -6.18
CA SER A 56 -17.13 -6.80 -5.80
C SER A 56 -18.24 -6.04 -6.54
N MET A 57 -17.95 -4.83 -7.02
CA MET A 57 -18.92 -3.97 -7.70
C MET A 57 -18.85 -4.08 -9.22
N TYR A 58 -17.67 -4.35 -9.79
CA TYR A 58 -17.41 -4.19 -11.23
C TYR A 58 -16.86 -5.45 -11.91
N ASP A 59 -16.30 -6.38 -11.15
CA ASP A 59 -15.81 -7.67 -11.64
C ASP A 59 -15.91 -8.75 -10.53
N PRO A 60 -17.12 -9.12 -10.11
CA PRO A 60 -17.32 -9.94 -8.90
C PRO A 60 -16.81 -11.38 -9.02
N ASP A 61 -16.64 -11.87 -10.25
CA ASP A 61 -16.17 -13.22 -10.56
C ASP A 61 -14.70 -13.22 -11.05
N GLY A 62 -14.07 -12.04 -11.14
CA GLY A 62 -12.73 -11.87 -11.69
C GLY A 62 -11.61 -12.13 -10.68
N ASP A 63 -10.44 -12.44 -11.22
CA ASP A 63 -9.20 -12.46 -10.48
C ASP A 63 -8.53 -11.07 -10.61
N PRO A 64 -8.48 -10.26 -9.53
CA PRO A 64 -8.10 -8.86 -9.65
C PRO A 64 -6.61 -8.69 -9.92
N ALA A 65 -6.26 -8.39 -11.17
CA ALA A 65 -4.93 -7.90 -11.53
C ALA A 65 -4.72 -6.49 -10.94
N ILE A 66 -3.58 -6.26 -10.27
CA ILE A 66 -3.25 -4.99 -9.63
C ILE A 66 -2.00 -4.33 -10.23
N ASN A 67 -2.09 -3.03 -10.47
CA ASN A 67 -0.94 -2.20 -10.83
C ASN A 67 -0.72 -1.15 -9.74
N LEU A 68 0.47 -1.14 -9.14
CA LEU A 68 0.83 -0.17 -8.11
C LEU A 68 1.70 0.95 -8.72
N PRO A 69 1.83 2.11 -8.06
CA PRO A 69 2.69 3.19 -8.54
C PRO A 69 4.12 2.74 -8.86
N ALA A 70 4.75 3.40 -9.84
CA ALA A 70 6.14 3.14 -10.21
C ALA A 70 7.09 3.20 -9.00
N GLY A 71 8.08 2.31 -8.96
CA GLY A 71 9.04 2.21 -7.85
C GLY A 71 8.50 1.51 -6.60
N THR A 72 7.30 0.92 -6.68
CA THR A 72 6.75 0.11 -5.58
C THR A 72 7.59 -1.14 -5.34
N SER A 73 7.94 -1.40 -4.07
CA SER A 73 8.69 -2.60 -3.69
C SER A 73 7.87 -3.88 -3.88
N ILE A 74 8.54 -4.98 -4.22
CA ILE A 74 7.95 -6.33 -4.29
C ILE A 74 7.26 -6.71 -2.96
N LEU A 75 7.80 -6.26 -1.82
CA LEU A 75 7.21 -6.51 -0.51
C LEU A 75 5.81 -5.91 -0.37
N LEU A 76 5.59 -4.70 -0.90
CA LEU A 76 4.26 -4.09 -0.86
C LEU A 76 3.28 -4.86 -1.76
N TYR A 77 3.68 -5.22 -2.98
CA TYR A 77 2.88 -6.09 -3.85
C TYR A 77 2.46 -7.37 -3.14
N ARG A 78 3.41 -8.10 -2.55
CA ARG A 78 3.13 -9.34 -1.79
C ARG A 78 2.11 -9.11 -0.68
N LYS A 79 2.32 -8.09 0.16
CA LYS A 79 1.40 -7.79 1.27
C LYS A 79 -0.02 -7.43 0.80
N VAL A 80 -0.16 -6.78 -0.36
CA VAL A 80 -1.47 -6.48 -0.95
C VAL A 80 -2.11 -7.77 -1.45
N ILE A 81 -1.39 -8.56 -2.24
CA ILE A 81 -1.87 -9.83 -2.80
C ILE A 81 -2.29 -10.81 -1.69
N ASP A 82 -1.47 -10.97 -0.66
CA ASP A 82 -1.78 -11.81 0.50
C ASP A 82 -3.10 -11.41 1.20
N ARG A 83 -3.52 -10.14 1.09
CA ARG A 83 -4.78 -9.64 1.64
C ARG A 83 -5.96 -9.79 0.68
N LEU A 84 -5.71 -9.78 -0.63
CA LEU A 84 -6.72 -10.02 -1.65
C LEU A 84 -7.13 -11.50 -1.71
N GLY A 85 -6.20 -12.40 -1.37
CA GLY A 85 -6.43 -13.85 -1.44
C GLY A 85 -6.15 -14.39 -2.84
N ASP A 86 -6.89 -13.88 -3.84
CA ASP A 86 -6.81 -14.41 -5.21
C ASP A 86 -6.03 -13.51 -6.19
N GLY A 87 -5.91 -12.20 -5.93
CA GLY A 87 -5.31 -11.24 -6.89
C GLY A 87 -3.81 -11.42 -7.21
N HIS A 88 -3.38 -10.85 -8.34
CA HIS A 88 -1.98 -10.92 -8.83
C HIS A 88 -1.48 -9.57 -9.36
N PRO A 89 -0.15 -9.36 -9.49
CA PRO A 89 0.38 -8.17 -10.16
C PRO A 89 0.00 -8.20 -11.65
N GLN A 90 -0.34 -7.04 -12.22
CA GLN A 90 -0.47 -6.89 -13.67
C GLN A 90 0.85 -7.25 -14.36
N LEU A 91 0.80 -8.17 -15.33
CA LEU A 91 1.99 -8.64 -16.06
C LEU A 91 2.01 -8.19 -17.53
N ASP A 92 0.83 -8.04 -18.14
CA ASP A 92 0.68 -7.59 -19.53
C ASP A 92 0.07 -6.17 -19.57
N PRO A 93 0.59 -5.24 -20.39
CA PRO A 93 -0.02 -3.91 -20.58
C PRO A 93 -1.46 -3.91 -21.07
N ASN A 94 -1.90 -4.98 -21.72
CA ASN A 94 -3.26 -5.14 -22.24
C ASN A 94 -4.18 -5.89 -21.27
N GLU A 95 -3.66 -6.39 -20.16
CA GLU A 95 -4.44 -7.01 -19.10
C GLU A 95 -5.24 -5.95 -18.34
N PRO A 96 -6.58 -6.08 -18.23
CA PRO A 96 -7.38 -5.19 -17.40
C PRO A 96 -6.93 -5.26 -15.94
N ALA A 97 -6.59 -4.13 -15.33
CA ALA A 97 -6.07 -4.10 -13.97
C ALA A 97 -6.56 -2.90 -13.15
N PHE A 98 -6.77 -3.13 -11.86
CA PHE A 98 -7.00 -2.07 -10.89
C PHE A 98 -5.68 -1.32 -10.65
N SER A 99 -5.56 -0.12 -11.21
CA SER A 99 -4.33 0.66 -11.14
C SER A 99 -4.42 1.71 -10.03
N ILE A 100 -3.64 1.52 -8.96
CA ILE A 100 -3.58 2.45 -7.83
C ILE A 100 -2.77 3.69 -8.23
N VAL A 101 -3.39 4.86 -8.08
CA VAL A 101 -2.77 6.15 -8.33
C VAL A 101 -2.22 6.73 -7.03
N LYS A 102 -3.07 6.81 -6.00
CA LYS A 102 -2.69 7.42 -4.72
C LYS A 102 -3.50 6.87 -3.56
N VAL A 103 -2.87 6.75 -2.40
CA VAL A 103 -3.47 6.38 -1.11
C VAL A 103 -3.14 7.50 -0.13
N ARG A 104 -4.15 8.00 0.58
CA ARG A 104 -4.04 9.06 1.58
C ARG A 104 -4.77 8.61 2.83
N ALA A 105 -4.07 8.34 3.92
CA ALA A 105 -4.67 8.02 5.21
C ALA A 105 -4.42 9.15 6.21
N ARG A 106 -5.46 9.61 6.90
CA ARG A 106 -5.40 10.72 7.87
C ARG A 106 -6.24 10.36 9.10
N GLY A 107 -5.59 9.88 10.15
CA GLY A 107 -6.28 9.47 11.37
C GLY A 107 -7.22 8.28 11.12
N ILE A 108 -8.54 8.50 11.19
CA ILE A 108 -9.55 7.47 10.95
C ILE A 108 -10.09 7.46 9.52
N ASP A 109 -9.87 8.49 8.73
CA ASP A 109 -10.35 8.56 7.35
C ASP A 109 -9.21 8.23 6.38
N ALA A 110 -9.56 7.66 5.23
CA ALA A 110 -8.62 7.39 4.16
C ALA A 110 -9.27 7.56 2.79
N GLU A 111 -8.45 7.84 1.78
CA GLU A 111 -8.86 7.98 0.38
C GLU A 111 -7.89 7.19 -0.50
N VAL A 112 -8.45 6.46 -1.47
CA VAL A 112 -7.69 5.71 -2.47
C VAL A 112 -8.17 6.13 -3.85
N ASP A 113 -7.25 6.65 -4.65
CA ASP A 113 -7.45 6.95 -6.06
C ASP A 113 -6.99 5.75 -6.88
N LEU A 114 -7.87 5.24 -7.75
CA LEU A 114 -7.57 4.12 -8.61
C LEU A 114 -8.33 4.21 -9.94
N PHE A 115 -7.71 3.66 -10.98
CA PHE A 115 -8.41 3.32 -12.21
C PHE A 115 -9.06 1.96 -12.07
N ILE A 116 -10.34 1.90 -12.43
CA ILE A 116 -11.15 0.69 -12.46
C ILE A 116 -11.31 0.26 -13.93
N PRO A 117 -10.94 -0.98 -14.30
CA PRO A 117 -11.15 -1.47 -15.64
C PRO A 117 -12.65 -1.69 -15.91
N ASN A 118 -13.11 -1.26 -17.08
CA ASN A 118 -14.47 -1.52 -17.56
C ASN A 118 -14.48 -2.68 -18.56
N ILE A 119 -15.66 -3.29 -18.77
CA ILE A 119 -15.85 -4.42 -19.68
C ILE A 119 -15.48 -4.08 -21.14
N ASP A 120 -15.62 -2.81 -21.54
CA ASP A 120 -15.28 -2.33 -22.89
C ASP A 120 -13.78 -2.04 -23.08
N GLY A 121 -12.95 -2.33 -22.08
CA GLY A 121 -11.51 -2.06 -22.09
C GLY A 121 -11.15 -0.61 -21.74
N SER A 122 -12.13 0.26 -21.53
CA SER A 122 -11.89 1.60 -20.99
C SER A 122 -11.59 1.55 -19.49
N HIS A 123 -11.13 2.67 -18.94
CA HIS A 123 -10.85 2.78 -17.51
C HIS A 123 -11.53 4.01 -16.93
N SER A 124 -12.07 3.86 -15.72
CA SER A 124 -12.72 4.95 -14.98
C SER A 124 -11.86 5.33 -13.77
N LEU A 125 -11.52 6.60 -13.63
CA LEU A 125 -10.84 7.09 -12.42
C LEU A 125 -11.85 7.33 -11.30
N ALA A 126 -11.57 6.77 -10.12
CA ALA A 126 -12.37 6.97 -8.93
C ALA A 126 -11.49 7.32 -7.72
N THR A 127 -12.05 8.13 -6.82
CA THR A 127 -11.59 8.23 -5.43
C THR A 127 -12.58 7.49 -4.54
N LEU A 128 -12.10 6.44 -3.88
CA LEU A 128 -12.81 5.72 -2.83
C LEU A 128 -12.44 6.30 -1.47
N THR A 129 -13.43 6.74 -0.69
CA THR A 129 -13.24 7.21 0.68
C THR A 129 -13.60 6.08 1.65
N PHE A 130 -12.71 5.83 2.60
CA PHE A 130 -12.85 4.84 3.66
C PHE A 130 -12.84 5.51 5.02
N ARG A 131 -13.54 4.89 5.97
CA ARG A 131 -13.47 5.21 7.40
C ARG A 131 -13.07 3.98 8.19
N ARG A 132 -12.16 4.15 9.13
CA ARG A 132 -11.75 3.10 10.04
C ARG A 132 -12.81 2.90 11.12
N GLU A 133 -13.46 1.76 11.07
CA GLU A 133 -14.38 1.28 12.10
C GLU A 133 -13.71 0.11 12.82
N PHE A 134 -13.38 0.32 14.10
CA PHE A 134 -12.53 -0.58 14.88
C PHE A 134 -11.18 -0.87 14.16
N ARG A 135 -11.02 -2.09 13.64
CA ARG A 135 -9.82 -2.58 12.95
C ARG A 135 -9.99 -2.73 11.45
N LYS A 136 -11.13 -2.32 10.88
CA LYS A 136 -11.44 -2.45 9.45
C LYS A 136 -11.65 -1.09 8.81
N TYR A 137 -11.29 -0.96 7.54
CA TYR A 137 -11.64 0.20 6.74
C TYR A 137 -12.93 -0.11 5.98
N VAL A 138 -13.96 0.70 6.22
CA VAL A 138 -15.26 0.55 5.57
C VAL A 138 -15.39 1.63 4.52
N HIS A 139 -15.78 1.25 3.30
CA HIS A 139 -16.10 2.20 2.24
C HIS A 139 -17.31 3.05 2.64
N ILE A 140 -17.20 4.37 2.48
CA ILE A 140 -18.28 5.31 2.83
C ILE A 140 -18.69 6.21 1.67
N ARG A 141 -17.86 6.34 0.62
CA ARG A 141 -18.15 7.23 -0.52
C ARG A 141 -17.27 6.88 -1.72
N THR A 142 -17.88 6.89 -2.91
CA THR A 142 -17.18 6.87 -4.19
C THR A 142 -17.35 8.23 -4.87
N LYS A 143 -16.26 8.78 -5.41
CA LYS A 143 -16.28 9.95 -6.29
C LYS A 143 -15.65 9.57 -7.63
N TRP A 144 -16.42 9.73 -8.71
CA TRP A 144 -15.94 9.52 -10.08
C TRP A 144 -15.33 10.79 -10.66
N TRP A 145 -14.33 10.61 -11.50
CA TRP A 145 -13.66 11.69 -12.21
C TRP A 145 -13.80 11.51 -13.71
N ASP A 146 -14.23 12.57 -14.37
CA ASP A 146 -14.16 12.71 -15.83
C ASP A 146 -12.87 13.46 -16.16
N THR A 147 -11.75 12.78 -15.92
CA THR A 147 -10.42 13.29 -16.20
C THR A 147 -9.87 12.42 -17.30
N GLY A 148 -9.48 12.99 -18.44
CA GLY A 148 -8.74 12.30 -19.50
C GLY A 148 -7.31 11.89 -19.06
N GLU A 149 -7.15 11.55 -17.78
CA GLU A 149 -5.93 11.06 -17.17
C GLU A 149 -5.65 9.66 -17.70
N GLN A 150 -4.39 9.43 -18.06
CA GLN A 150 -3.98 8.16 -18.66
C GLN A 150 -3.72 7.12 -17.57
N VAL A 151 -4.13 5.89 -17.84
CA VAL A 151 -3.83 4.73 -17.00
C VAL A 151 -2.30 4.60 -16.89
N PRO A 152 -1.75 4.41 -15.67
CA PRO A 152 -0.31 4.20 -15.50
C PRO A 152 0.18 2.97 -16.29
N PRO A 153 1.42 2.98 -16.80
CA PRO A 153 2.01 1.78 -17.40
C PRO A 153 2.18 0.67 -16.35
N VAL A 154 2.37 -0.57 -16.81
CA VAL A 154 2.68 -1.72 -15.93
C VAL A 154 3.98 -1.44 -15.16
N ASN A 155 3.90 -1.46 -13.83
CA ASN A 155 5.01 -1.11 -12.97
C ASN A 155 5.61 -2.28 -12.18
N TYR A 156 5.03 -3.47 -12.27
CA TYR A 156 5.56 -4.63 -11.58
C TYR A 156 6.85 -5.12 -12.26
N VAL A 157 7.94 -5.18 -11.50
CA VAL A 157 9.24 -5.67 -11.99
C VAL A 157 9.62 -6.93 -11.21
N ILE A 158 9.74 -8.05 -11.92
CA ILE A 158 10.40 -9.24 -11.39
C ILE A 158 11.88 -8.92 -11.36
N LEU A 159 12.45 -8.76 -10.16
CA LEU A 159 13.89 -8.80 -10.04
C LEU A 159 14.30 -10.24 -10.31
N GLU A 160 14.78 -10.51 -11.52
CA GLU A 160 15.49 -11.76 -11.81
C GLU A 160 16.54 -11.92 -10.71
N ARG A 161 16.41 -13.02 -9.97
CA ARG A 161 17.33 -13.37 -8.89
C ARG A 161 18.70 -13.45 -9.53
N HIS A 162 19.56 -12.47 -9.25
CA HIS A 162 20.98 -12.57 -9.56
C HIS A 162 21.44 -13.94 -9.05
N GLU A 163 22.00 -14.69 -9.99
CA GLU A 163 22.51 -16.05 -9.96
C GLU A 163 23.66 -16.19 -8.94
N ALA A 164 23.37 -15.98 -7.66
CA ALA A 164 24.35 -16.00 -6.57
C ALA A 164 24.35 -17.31 -5.77
N ASP A 165 23.65 -18.34 -6.25
CA ASP A 165 23.66 -19.69 -5.65
C ASP A 165 24.33 -20.76 -6.53
N GLN A 166 25.02 -20.38 -7.61
CA GLN A 166 25.99 -21.29 -8.23
C GLN A 166 27.34 -21.18 -7.51
N VAL A 167 27.38 -21.61 -6.24
CA VAL A 167 28.61 -22.15 -5.68
C VAL A 167 28.73 -23.55 -6.26
N PRO A 168 29.77 -23.88 -7.05
CA PRO A 168 30.03 -25.26 -7.41
C PRO A 168 30.20 -26.05 -6.12
N LEU A 169 29.39 -27.10 -5.92
CA LEU A 169 29.71 -28.15 -4.96
C LEU A 169 31.01 -28.80 -5.43
N ASP A 170 32.12 -28.30 -4.91
CA ASP A 170 33.42 -28.97 -4.98
C ASP A 170 33.38 -30.17 -4.04
N ASP A 171 32.84 -31.29 -4.53
CA ASP A 171 32.81 -32.58 -3.83
C ASP A 171 34.18 -33.30 -3.95
N GLY A 172 35.26 -32.59 -3.64
CA GLY A 172 36.61 -33.15 -3.54
C GLY A 172 36.86 -33.81 -2.17
N PRO A 173 37.44 -35.02 -2.10
CA PRO A 173 37.48 -35.81 -0.87
C PRO A 173 38.39 -35.20 0.19
N VAL A 174 37.87 -35.07 1.40
CA VAL A 174 38.63 -34.73 2.61
C VAL A 174 39.55 -35.91 2.94
N GLU A 175 40.84 -35.83 2.58
CA GLU A 175 41.86 -36.72 3.11
C GLU A 175 41.96 -36.53 4.63
N GLN A 176 41.49 -37.52 5.40
CA GLN A 176 41.72 -37.58 6.83
C GLN A 176 43.17 -38.01 7.10
N PRO A 177 43.90 -37.35 8.01
CA PRO A 177 45.26 -37.77 8.35
C PRO A 177 45.20 -39.11 9.10
N VAL A 178 45.85 -40.12 8.54
CA VAL A 178 46.05 -41.42 9.18
C VAL A 178 46.98 -41.22 10.39
N LEU A 179 46.42 -41.35 11.59
CA LEU A 179 47.17 -41.50 12.83
C LEU A 179 47.96 -42.81 12.77
N ALA A 180 49.26 -42.71 12.57
CA ALA A 180 50.17 -43.84 12.75
C ALA A 180 50.26 -44.16 14.25
N HIS A 181 49.82 -45.34 14.63
CA HIS A 181 50.20 -46.00 15.88
C HIS A 181 51.21 -47.10 15.56
N ASP A 182 52.34 -46.98 16.28
CA ASP A 182 53.46 -47.91 16.49
C ASP A 182 54.54 -48.05 15.39
#